data_AF-A0ABD3MZT0-F1
#
_entry.id   AF-A0ABD3MZT0-F1
#
_cell.length_a   1.000
_cell.length_b   1.000
_cell.length_c   1.000
_cell.angle_alpha   90.00
_cell.angle_beta   90.00
_cell.angle_gamma   90.00
#
_symmetry.space_group_name_H-M   'P 1'
#
loop_
_entity.id
_entity.type
_entity.pdbx_description
1 polymer ?
#
loop_
_entity_poly.entity_id
_entity_poly.type
_entity_poly.pdbx_seq_one_letter_code
_entity_poly.pdbx_strand_id
1 'polypeptide(L)'
;MSGRRGDGAGTTSRSRSTSARRSRSPVVSIAPCGTPSSLPQSPSRSDGGARSSSLRSSHPPPSVPLGVAQVYVDDDGFDVLSSSTGTTAVVVGGGPVVPPVVRGRATSSSSSSSSSSSPPPDDCRGRTIYFGIRVVLLTITVGITFVVWISLFGRSVSDDLDPASWVPGFPEGDPNLGSVGEHNRWYVSGGSGGLTLPVLNNLVDGSDWTSYLEGSVSDWDSGTPDAVTLRVRTMDYDPDCRAVRMAMKVCNGDYGPTDWRGVNQVLLQDDYIITSLAKMNDYYLEGTNAAQKQYTMCHELGHGLGLGHSDENFNNLDMGNCMDYTNTPQNNLLPGEYNFLILEELYGNVNGNNNGSSSVSAEEMMSEVPSGNGRRAAASSVDEFETYAAYLLDPIVLSTNGEVGESRRSLSKTKTAEHQERILGNGYSIRTSILLV
;
A
#
# COMPACT_ATOMS: atom_id res chain seq x y z
N MET A 1 -6.63 45.22 -49.93
CA MET A 1 -6.75 44.98 -51.39
C MET A 1 -6.83 43.47 -51.63
N SER A 2 -7.42 43.05 -52.75
CA SER A 2 -7.67 41.68 -53.28
C SER A 2 -6.91 40.48 -52.67
N GLY A 3 -7.47 39.27 -52.52
CA GLY A 3 -8.79 38.75 -52.89
C GLY A 3 -8.80 37.80 -54.10
N ARG A 4 -9.06 36.50 -53.85
CA ARG A 4 -9.66 35.42 -54.71
C ARG A 4 -9.51 34.09 -53.93
N ARG A 5 -10.57 33.34 -53.58
CA ARG A 5 -11.56 32.57 -54.38
C ARG A 5 -10.96 31.39 -55.16
N GLY A 6 -11.47 30.20 -54.83
CA GLY A 6 -11.25 28.92 -55.51
C GLY A 6 -12.17 27.86 -54.88
N ASP A 7 -13.37 27.70 -55.45
CA ASP A 7 -14.40 26.77 -54.99
C ASP A 7 -14.21 25.35 -55.59
N GLY A 8 -14.78 24.32 -54.95
CA GLY A 8 -15.41 23.22 -55.71
C GLY A 8 -15.24 21.77 -55.24
N ALA A 9 -16.38 21.06 -55.20
CA ALA A 9 -16.58 19.60 -55.05
C ALA A 9 -16.21 18.95 -53.69
N GLY A 10 -17.07 18.17 -53.03
CA GLY A 10 -18.48 17.82 -53.29
C GLY A 10 -18.70 16.34 -53.59
N THR A 11 -18.79 15.51 -52.55
CA THR A 11 -19.26 14.11 -52.64
C THR A 11 -20.24 13.78 -51.52
N THR A 12 -21.44 13.34 -51.92
CA THR A 12 -22.54 12.93 -51.05
C THR A 12 -22.57 11.41 -50.90
N SER A 13 -22.77 10.87 -49.68
CA SER A 13 -23.26 9.49 -49.54
C SER A 13 -24.01 9.19 -48.23
N ARG A 14 -25.34 9.16 -48.36
CA ARG A 14 -26.27 8.22 -47.69
C ARG A 14 -26.14 7.98 -46.18
N SER A 15 -26.94 8.74 -45.43
CA SER A 15 -27.64 8.23 -44.24
C SER A 15 -28.47 6.98 -44.57
N ARG A 16 -28.37 5.91 -43.75
CA ARG A 16 -29.22 4.72 -43.87
C ARG A 16 -29.99 4.48 -42.57
N SER A 17 -31.25 4.88 -42.57
CA SER A 17 -32.20 4.57 -41.49
C SER A 17 -32.63 3.11 -41.55
N THR A 18 -32.54 2.38 -40.44
CA THR A 18 -33.12 1.03 -40.28
C THR A 18 -34.18 1.01 -39.18
N SER A 19 -35.33 0.41 -39.52
CA SER A 19 -36.57 0.51 -38.74
C SER A 19 -36.51 -0.15 -37.37
N ALA A 20 -37.20 0.48 -36.41
CA ALA A 20 -37.58 -0.15 -35.16
C ALA A 20 -38.42 -1.42 -35.40
N ARG A 21 -38.10 -2.51 -34.70
CA ARG A 21 -38.90 -3.74 -34.68
C ARG A 21 -39.31 -4.07 -33.25
N ARG A 22 -40.56 -3.78 -32.91
CA ARG A 22 -41.19 -4.23 -31.65
C ARG A 22 -41.13 -5.76 -31.57
N SER A 23 -40.42 -6.29 -30.57
CA SER A 23 -40.61 -7.66 -30.10
C SER A 23 -41.54 -7.67 -28.88
N ARG A 24 -42.35 -8.72 -28.74
CA ARG A 24 -43.41 -8.81 -27.72
C ARG A 24 -42.89 -9.50 -26.46
N SER A 25 -43.35 -9.04 -25.29
CA SER A 25 -43.12 -9.70 -24.01
C SER A 25 -43.69 -11.13 -24.00
N PRO A 26 -42.98 -12.13 -23.46
CA PRO A 26 -43.55 -13.45 -23.18
C PRO A 26 -44.48 -13.38 -21.96
N VAL A 27 -45.61 -14.07 -22.04
CA VAL A 27 -46.56 -14.24 -20.94
C VAL A 27 -46.06 -15.35 -20.01
N VAL A 28 -45.98 -15.06 -18.71
CA VAL A 28 -45.63 -16.06 -17.69
C VAL A 28 -46.89 -16.87 -17.34
N SER A 29 -46.95 -18.12 -17.79
CA SER A 29 -47.95 -19.09 -17.32
C SER A 29 -47.39 -19.91 -16.15
N ILE A 30 -48.04 -19.80 -15.00
CA ILE A 30 -47.74 -20.62 -13.82
C ILE A 30 -48.50 -21.94 -13.94
N ALA A 31 -47.81 -23.07 -13.78
CA ALA A 31 -48.37 -24.41 -13.71
C ALA A 31 -47.91 -25.11 -12.41
N PRO A 32 -48.70 -26.06 -11.86
CA PRO A 32 -48.60 -26.45 -10.46
C PRO A 32 -47.56 -27.54 -10.15
N CYS A 33 -47.25 -27.69 -8.86
CA CYS A 33 -46.25 -28.59 -8.29
C CYS A 33 -46.43 -30.07 -8.70
N GLY A 34 -45.35 -30.68 -9.20
CA GLY A 34 -45.20 -32.12 -9.37
C GLY A 34 -44.21 -32.73 -8.37
N THR A 35 -44.48 -33.95 -7.91
CA THR A 35 -43.69 -34.70 -6.93
C THR A 35 -42.43 -35.35 -7.52
N PRO A 36 -41.41 -35.69 -6.71
CA PRO A 36 -40.12 -36.17 -7.21
C PRO A 36 -40.15 -37.63 -7.64
N SER A 37 -39.48 -37.92 -8.77
CA SER A 37 -39.18 -39.28 -9.24
C SER A 37 -37.67 -39.51 -9.24
N SER A 38 -37.28 -40.73 -8.87
CA SER A 38 -35.92 -41.17 -8.56
C SER A 38 -35.11 -41.63 -9.78
N LEU A 39 -33.79 -41.81 -9.55
CA LEU A 39 -32.76 -42.60 -10.28
C LEU A 39 -31.62 -41.76 -10.90
N PRO A 40 -30.41 -42.34 -11.12
CA PRO A 40 -29.77 -43.48 -10.44
C PRO A 40 -28.36 -43.16 -9.90
N GLN A 41 -27.82 -44.08 -9.09
CA GLN A 41 -26.43 -44.02 -8.61
C GLN A 41 -25.41 -44.32 -9.71
N SER A 42 -24.20 -43.78 -9.61
CA SER A 42 -23.01 -44.19 -10.36
C SER A 42 -21.82 -44.35 -9.41
N PRO A 43 -20.88 -45.29 -9.66
CA PRO A 43 -19.91 -45.72 -8.65
C PRO A 43 -18.67 -44.83 -8.60
N SER A 44 -18.27 -44.38 -7.40
CA SER A 44 -16.93 -43.83 -7.16
C SER A 44 -15.95 -44.95 -6.81
N ARG A 45 -14.71 -44.77 -7.28
CA ARG A 45 -13.62 -45.75 -7.26
C ARG A 45 -12.69 -45.50 -6.06
N SER A 46 -11.89 -46.52 -5.73
CA SER A 46 -10.86 -46.47 -4.69
C SER A 46 -9.82 -45.38 -4.91
N ASP A 47 -9.29 -44.79 -3.83
CA ASP A 47 -7.96 -45.10 -3.25
C ASP A 47 -7.89 -44.41 -1.86
N GLY A 48 -7.30 -45.01 -0.82
CA GLY A 48 -5.87 -44.97 -0.50
C GLY A 48 -5.55 -43.71 0.33
N GLY A 49 -5.04 -43.73 1.55
CA GLY A 49 -4.45 -44.78 2.38
C GLY A 49 -3.66 -44.07 3.49
N ALA A 50 -4.20 -44.01 4.71
CA ALA A 50 -3.61 -43.23 5.79
C ALA A 50 -2.65 -44.07 6.66
N ARG A 51 -1.40 -43.60 6.88
CA ARG A 51 -0.57 -44.04 8.03
C ARG A 51 0.60 -43.12 8.39
N SER A 52 0.32 -42.25 9.37
CA SER A 52 1.16 -41.92 10.54
C SER A 52 2.58 -42.53 10.64
N SER A 53 3.59 -41.66 10.70
CA SER A 53 4.65 -41.63 11.75
C SER A 53 5.43 -40.31 11.56
N SER A 54 5.47 -39.35 12.48
CA SER A 54 5.90 -39.38 13.89
C SER A 54 7.36 -39.80 14.04
N LEU A 55 8.28 -38.83 13.89
CA LEU A 55 9.63 -38.92 14.42
C LEU A 55 10.02 -37.59 15.08
N ARG A 56 10.38 -37.71 16.35
CA ARG A 56 10.69 -36.64 17.30
C ARG A 56 12.20 -36.44 17.26
N SER A 57 12.68 -35.22 17.03
CA SER A 57 14.09 -34.88 17.27
C SER A 57 14.18 -33.64 18.14
N SER A 58 14.82 -33.79 19.29
CA SER A 58 15.04 -32.74 20.28
C SER A 58 16.53 -32.42 20.33
N HIS A 59 16.92 -31.22 19.90
CA HIS A 59 18.25 -30.68 20.15
C HIS A 59 18.19 -29.48 21.11
N PRO A 60 19.13 -29.38 22.07
CA PRO A 60 19.19 -28.27 23.01
C PRO A 60 19.86 -27.02 22.39
N PRO A 61 19.58 -25.81 22.91
CA PRO A 61 20.26 -24.60 22.47
C PRO A 61 21.71 -24.54 22.98
N PRO A 62 22.67 -24.03 22.17
CA PRO A 62 24.01 -23.71 22.65
C PRO A 62 24.04 -22.43 23.51
N SER A 63 25.06 -22.34 24.35
CA SER A 63 25.20 -21.36 25.43
C SER A 63 25.58 -19.96 24.96
N VAL A 64 25.01 -18.92 25.58
CA VAL A 64 25.46 -17.52 25.45
C VAL A 64 26.72 -17.29 26.32
N PRO A 65 27.82 -16.76 25.78
CA PRO A 65 28.92 -16.22 26.60
C PRO A 65 28.62 -14.78 27.03
N LEU A 66 28.65 -14.53 28.34
CA LEU A 66 28.61 -13.18 28.92
C LEU A 66 29.87 -12.38 28.54
N GLY A 67 29.70 -11.31 27.76
CA GLY A 67 30.76 -10.39 27.34
C GLY A 67 30.67 -9.04 28.05
N VAL A 68 31.51 -8.89 29.08
CA VAL A 68 31.88 -7.68 29.84
C VAL A 68 31.52 -6.32 29.19
N ALA A 69 30.70 -5.52 29.89
CA ALA A 69 30.60 -4.08 29.63
C ALA A 69 31.88 -3.37 30.08
N GLN A 70 32.51 -2.59 29.19
CA GLN A 70 33.51 -1.60 29.59
C GLN A 70 32.86 -0.23 29.73
N VAL A 71 32.93 0.31 30.94
CA VAL A 71 32.58 1.70 31.22
C VAL A 71 33.77 2.56 30.85
N TYR A 72 33.63 3.43 29.86
CA TYR A 72 34.51 4.59 29.72
C TYR A 72 33.97 5.70 30.63
N VAL A 73 34.78 6.07 31.62
CA VAL A 73 34.66 7.34 32.32
C VAL A 73 35.71 8.23 31.71
N ASP A 74 35.29 9.36 31.13
CA ASP A 74 36.16 10.52 30.97
C ASP A 74 35.53 11.66 31.74
N ASP A 75 36.29 12.18 32.70
CA ASP A 75 35.97 13.36 33.48
C ASP A 75 36.15 14.61 32.61
N ASP A 76 35.16 15.51 32.62
CA ASP A 76 35.46 16.94 32.72
C ASP A 76 34.23 17.68 33.28
N GLY A 77 34.43 18.36 34.41
CA GLY A 77 33.34 18.91 35.22
C GLY A 77 33.07 20.39 34.97
N PHE A 78 31.84 20.82 35.24
CA PHE A 78 31.56 22.21 35.60
C PHE A 78 30.46 22.32 36.66
N ASP A 79 30.81 22.91 37.80
CA ASP A 79 29.95 23.30 38.93
C ASP A 79 30.06 24.84 39.05
N VAL A 80 29.14 25.63 39.60
CA VAL A 80 28.12 25.37 40.63
C VAL A 80 26.83 26.17 40.36
N LEU A 81 25.69 25.69 40.86
CA LEU A 81 24.64 26.41 41.65
C LEU A 81 23.22 25.90 41.31
N SER A 82 22.62 25.03 42.11
CA SER A 82 22.02 25.28 43.44
C SER A 82 20.82 26.25 43.45
N SER A 83 19.61 25.69 43.53
CA SER A 83 18.65 26.13 44.55
C SER A 83 17.71 24.99 44.97
N SER A 84 17.44 24.90 46.27
CA SER A 84 16.73 23.82 46.94
C SER A 84 15.21 24.00 46.95
N THR A 85 14.46 22.90 46.82
CA THR A 85 13.38 22.42 47.73
C THR A 85 12.48 21.43 46.96
N GLY A 86 11.99 20.32 47.52
CA GLY A 86 12.08 19.86 48.89
C GLY A 86 10.74 19.45 49.50
N THR A 87 9.95 18.61 48.82
CA THR A 87 8.74 18.01 49.41
C THR A 87 8.51 16.59 48.91
N THR A 88 8.70 15.60 49.80
CA THR A 88 8.36 14.20 49.53
C THR A 88 6.87 13.98 49.82
N ALA A 89 6.07 13.67 48.80
CA ALA A 89 4.64 13.37 48.96
C ALA A 89 4.37 11.88 48.72
N VAL A 90 3.87 11.19 49.75
CA VAL A 90 3.50 9.78 49.71
C VAL A 90 2.21 9.59 48.92
N VAL A 91 2.27 8.90 47.78
CA VAL A 91 1.06 8.51 47.03
C VAL A 91 0.44 7.29 47.68
N VAL A 92 -0.60 7.52 48.50
CA VAL A 92 -1.45 6.48 49.05
C VAL A 92 -2.43 6.01 47.97
N GLY A 93 -2.47 4.70 47.71
CA GLY A 93 -3.36 4.12 46.70
C GLY A 93 -4.83 4.24 47.09
N GLY A 94 -5.60 4.98 46.29
CA GLY A 94 -7.06 5.02 46.35
C GLY A 94 -7.69 4.07 45.33
N GLY A 95 -8.18 2.92 45.79
CA GLY A 95 -8.97 2.02 44.94
C GLY A 95 -10.39 2.56 44.68
N PRO A 96 -11.04 2.18 43.56
CA PRO A 96 -12.37 2.66 43.22
C PRO A 96 -13.44 2.16 44.20
N VAL A 97 -14.21 3.10 44.74
CA VAL A 97 -15.32 2.83 45.67
C VAL A 97 -16.50 2.19 44.92
N VAL A 98 -16.83 0.95 45.28
CA VAL A 98 -18.03 0.25 44.80
C VAL A 98 -19.26 0.82 45.52
N PRO A 99 -20.31 1.29 44.82
CA PRO A 99 -21.54 1.74 45.47
C PRO A 99 -22.32 0.57 46.08
N PRO A 100 -23.02 0.77 47.22
CA PRO A 100 -23.64 -0.32 47.96
C PRO A 100 -24.84 -0.95 47.24
N VAL A 101 -24.89 -2.29 47.24
CA VAL A 101 -26.01 -3.09 46.75
C VAL A 101 -27.25 -2.85 47.62
N VAL A 102 -28.19 -2.05 47.11
CA VAL A 102 -29.50 -1.85 47.75
C VAL A 102 -30.33 -3.12 47.61
N ARG A 103 -30.39 -3.93 48.68
CA ARG A 103 -31.32 -5.07 48.80
C ARG A 103 -32.76 -4.58 48.97
N GLY A 104 -33.42 -4.28 47.85
CA GLY A 104 -34.86 -4.01 47.80
C GLY A 104 -35.68 -5.25 48.16
N ARG A 105 -36.14 -5.33 49.41
CA ARG A 105 -37.08 -6.37 49.90
C ARG A 105 -38.48 -6.08 49.37
N ALA A 106 -38.77 -6.47 48.13
CA ALA A 106 -40.11 -6.40 47.56
C ALA A 106 -40.95 -7.62 48.00
N THR A 107 -42.17 -7.36 48.44
CA THR A 107 -43.12 -8.35 48.96
C THR A 107 -43.66 -9.28 47.87
N SER A 108 -43.59 -10.59 48.11
CA SER A 108 -44.23 -11.61 47.28
C SER A 108 -45.75 -11.61 47.45
N SER A 109 -46.46 -10.76 46.71
CA SER A 109 -47.91 -10.84 46.55
C SER A 109 -48.24 -11.93 45.52
N SER A 110 -48.62 -13.11 46.01
CA SER A 110 -49.05 -14.24 45.18
C SER A 110 -50.43 -13.99 44.56
N SER A 111 -50.49 -13.19 43.48
CA SER A 111 -51.66 -13.11 42.62
C SER A 111 -51.69 -14.30 41.68
N SER A 112 -52.52 -15.29 41.97
CA SER A 112 -52.78 -16.45 41.10
C SER A 112 -53.51 -16.00 39.82
N SER A 113 -52.75 -15.54 38.83
CA SER A 113 -53.28 -15.31 37.49
C SER A 113 -53.62 -16.66 36.85
N SER A 114 -54.91 -16.96 36.75
CA SER A 114 -55.43 -18.12 36.05
C SER A 114 -54.94 -18.10 34.61
N SER A 115 -54.07 -19.05 34.26
CA SER A 115 -53.61 -19.27 32.90
C SER A 115 -54.80 -19.78 32.07
N SER A 116 -55.56 -18.86 31.48
CA SER A 116 -56.55 -19.19 30.46
C SER A 116 -55.80 -19.65 29.21
N SER A 117 -55.45 -20.94 29.18
CA SER A 117 -54.99 -21.63 27.99
C SER A 117 -56.14 -21.66 26.99
N SER A 118 -56.28 -20.61 26.18
CA SER A 118 -57.17 -20.59 25.04
C SER A 118 -56.87 -21.85 24.21
N PRO A 119 -57.86 -22.70 23.92
CA PRO A 119 -57.62 -23.88 23.11
C PRO A 119 -57.03 -23.43 21.76
N PRO A 120 -56.07 -24.17 21.19
CA PRO A 120 -55.52 -23.84 19.88
C PRO A 120 -56.69 -23.79 18.87
N PRO A 121 -56.74 -22.79 17.97
CA PRO A 121 -57.83 -22.70 17.01
C PRO A 121 -57.86 -23.97 16.15
N ASP A 122 -58.99 -24.68 16.19
CA ASP A 122 -59.21 -25.92 15.42
C ASP A 122 -59.64 -25.67 13.98
N ASP A 123 -59.81 -24.41 13.58
CA ASP A 123 -59.84 -24.03 12.17
C ASP A 123 -58.40 -23.98 11.60
N CYS A 124 -58.17 -24.72 10.51
CA CYS A 124 -56.94 -24.72 9.72
C CYS A 124 -56.42 -23.30 9.44
N ARG A 125 -57.32 -22.33 9.21
CA ARG A 125 -56.94 -20.93 8.95
C ARG A 125 -56.23 -20.29 10.14
N GLY A 126 -56.65 -20.60 11.37
CA GLY A 126 -56.02 -20.09 12.59
C GLY A 126 -54.62 -20.67 12.81
N ARG A 127 -54.44 -21.97 12.51
CA ARG A 127 -53.12 -22.63 12.58
C ARG A 127 -52.13 -22.03 11.59
N THR A 128 -52.53 -21.80 10.34
CA THR A 128 -51.66 -21.19 9.31
C THR A 128 -51.19 -19.79 9.71
N ILE A 129 -52.08 -18.95 10.26
CA ILE A 129 -51.73 -17.60 10.75
C ILE A 129 -50.75 -17.69 11.94
N TYR A 130 -50.99 -18.60 12.88
CA TYR A 130 -50.11 -18.79 14.04
C TYR A 130 -48.69 -19.22 13.63
N PHE A 131 -48.58 -20.19 12.72
CA PHE A 131 -47.28 -20.61 12.18
C PHE A 131 -46.59 -19.50 11.38
N GLY A 132 -47.34 -18.74 10.56
CA GLY A 132 -46.78 -17.60 9.83
C GLY A 132 -46.17 -16.55 10.76
N ILE A 133 -46.87 -16.15 11.82
CA ILE A 133 -46.36 -15.20 12.81
C ILE A 133 -45.12 -15.76 13.53
N ARG A 134 -45.12 -17.04 13.92
CA ARG A 134 -43.96 -17.70 14.54
C ARG A 134 -42.71 -17.68 13.65
N VAL A 135 -42.86 -17.95 12.35
CA VAL A 135 -41.73 -17.92 11.38
C VAL A 135 -41.21 -16.50 11.18
N VAL A 136 -42.09 -15.50 11.04
CA VAL A 136 -41.69 -14.10 10.91
C VAL A 136 -40.97 -13.59 12.16
N LEU A 137 -41.45 -13.90 13.36
CA LEU A 137 -40.77 -13.52 14.60
C LEU A 137 -39.40 -14.20 14.76
N LEU A 138 -39.27 -15.48 14.34
CA LEU A 138 -38.00 -16.20 14.39
C LEU A 138 -36.99 -15.62 13.41
N THR A 139 -37.39 -15.32 12.17
CA THR A 139 -36.50 -14.70 11.16
C THR A 139 -36.05 -13.29 11.56
N ILE A 140 -36.94 -12.46 12.13
CA ILE A 140 -36.58 -11.15 12.70
C ILE A 140 -35.57 -11.32 13.85
N THR A 141 -35.81 -12.27 14.77
CA THR A 141 -34.92 -12.51 15.92
C THR A 141 -33.53 -12.93 15.45
N VAL A 142 -33.43 -13.89 14.52
CA VAL A 142 -32.15 -14.34 13.95
C VAL A 142 -31.45 -13.22 13.18
N GLY A 143 -32.18 -12.40 12.41
CA GLY A 143 -31.60 -11.26 11.71
C GLY A 143 -31.01 -10.21 12.66
N ILE A 144 -31.73 -9.86 13.73
CA ILE A 144 -31.24 -8.92 14.75
C ILE A 144 -30.02 -9.49 15.48
N THR A 145 -30.03 -10.76 15.89
CA THR A 145 -28.86 -11.36 16.56
C THR A 145 -27.65 -11.47 15.64
N PHE A 146 -27.85 -11.72 14.34
CA PHE A 146 -26.77 -11.73 13.35
C PHE A 146 -26.15 -10.33 13.15
N VAL A 147 -26.96 -9.29 13.02
CA VAL A 147 -26.47 -7.90 12.90
C VAL A 147 -25.73 -7.46 14.17
N VAL A 148 -26.24 -7.80 15.35
CA VAL A 148 -25.55 -7.52 16.63
C VAL A 148 -24.23 -8.30 16.73
N TRP A 149 -24.21 -9.57 16.29
CA TRP A 149 -22.99 -10.39 16.29
C TRP A 149 -21.93 -9.82 15.34
N ILE A 150 -22.29 -9.42 14.11
CA ILE A 150 -21.38 -8.71 13.20
C ILE A 150 -20.89 -7.39 13.83
N SER A 151 -21.78 -6.61 14.46
CA SER A 151 -21.41 -5.32 15.04
C SER A 151 -20.46 -5.42 16.24
N LEU A 152 -20.50 -6.53 16.99
CA LEU A 152 -19.68 -6.76 18.19
C LEU A 152 -18.43 -7.60 17.94
N PHE A 153 -18.47 -8.55 17.00
CA PHE A 153 -17.39 -9.53 16.74
C PHE A 153 -16.88 -9.52 15.29
N GLY A 154 -17.62 -8.92 14.35
CA GLY A 154 -17.24 -8.83 12.94
C GLY A 154 -16.05 -7.90 12.67
N ARG A 155 -15.74 -6.98 13.59
CA ARG A 155 -14.52 -6.13 13.56
C ARG A 155 -13.20 -6.89 13.64
N SER A 156 -13.24 -8.19 13.95
CA SER A 156 -12.07 -9.08 13.99
C SER A 156 -12.06 -10.10 12.85
N VAL A 157 -12.92 -9.91 11.85
CA VAL A 157 -13.02 -10.76 10.64
C VAL A 157 -13.22 -9.93 9.36
N SER A 158 -13.43 -8.62 9.47
CA SER A 158 -13.54 -7.69 8.33
C SER A 158 -12.25 -7.54 7.54
N ASP A 159 -11.12 -7.68 8.22
CA ASP A 159 -9.80 -7.28 7.71
C ASP A 159 -9.14 -8.43 6.92
N ASP A 160 -9.73 -9.63 6.99
CA ASP A 160 -9.26 -10.89 6.39
C ASP A 160 -10.26 -11.44 5.34
N LEU A 161 -11.28 -10.65 4.98
CA LEU A 161 -12.36 -11.02 4.06
C LEU A 161 -12.45 -10.06 2.87
N ASP A 162 -11.33 -9.86 2.16
CA ASP A 162 -11.39 -9.35 0.80
C ASP A 162 -12.17 -10.35 -0.09
N PRO A 163 -13.35 -9.99 -0.64
CA PRO A 163 -14.14 -10.86 -1.50
C PRO A 163 -13.42 -11.29 -2.79
N ALA A 164 -12.37 -10.58 -3.23
CA ALA A 164 -11.56 -11.00 -4.38
C ALA A 164 -10.78 -12.31 -4.13
N SER A 165 -10.42 -12.61 -2.86
CA SER A 165 -9.59 -13.77 -2.51
C SER A 165 -10.34 -15.12 -2.50
N TRP A 166 -11.66 -15.12 -2.28
CA TRP A 166 -12.44 -16.35 -2.01
C TRP A 166 -13.66 -16.55 -2.91
N VAL A 167 -13.93 -15.66 -3.86
CA VAL A 167 -15.02 -15.79 -4.83
C VAL A 167 -14.44 -16.02 -6.24
N PRO A 168 -14.39 -17.26 -6.75
CA PRO A 168 -13.93 -17.54 -8.11
C PRO A 168 -14.83 -16.83 -9.13
N GLY A 169 -14.27 -15.86 -9.87
CA GLY A 169 -15.01 -15.03 -10.82
C GLY A 169 -15.64 -13.76 -10.22
N PHE A 170 -15.22 -13.33 -9.02
CA PHE A 170 -15.19 -11.89 -8.73
C PHE A 170 -14.30 -11.21 -9.78
N PRO A 171 -14.57 -9.96 -10.21
CA PRO A 171 -13.76 -9.31 -11.23
C PRO A 171 -12.29 -9.22 -10.78
N GLU A 172 -11.42 -10.00 -11.44
CA GLU A 172 -9.97 -9.89 -11.34
C GLU A 172 -9.58 -8.49 -11.81
N GLY A 173 -9.21 -7.63 -10.87
CA GLY A 173 -8.93 -6.21 -11.08
C GLY A 173 -10.20 -5.37 -11.27
N ASP A 174 -10.40 -4.39 -10.38
CA ASP A 174 -11.01 -3.15 -10.83
C ASP A 174 -10.03 -2.51 -11.84
N PRO A 175 -10.42 -2.23 -13.10
CA PRO A 175 -9.54 -1.54 -14.05
C PRO A 175 -9.15 -0.11 -13.59
N ASN A 176 -9.70 0.38 -12.47
CA ASN A 176 -9.32 1.62 -11.80
C ASN A 176 -8.40 1.43 -10.58
N LEU A 177 -8.05 0.20 -10.17
CA LEU A 177 -7.09 -0.05 -9.07
C LEU A 177 -5.62 0.24 -9.45
N GLY A 178 -5.35 0.56 -10.71
CA GLY A 178 -4.11 1.22 -11.11
C GLY A 178 -2.86 0.38 -10.90
N SER A 179 -1.80 1.03 -10.42
CA SER A 179 -0.42 0.50 -10.41
C SER A 179 -0.10 -0.36 -9.17
N VAL A 180 -1.13 -0.82 -8.44
CA VAL A 180 -0.97 -1.70 -7.27
C VAL A 180 -0.22 -2.97 -7.69
N GLY A 181 0.88 -3.27 -7.01
CA GLY A 181 1.74 -4.41 -7.32
C GLY A 181 2.64 -4.25 -8.57
N GLU A 182 2.58 -3.13 -9.32
CA GLU A 182 3.62 -2.87 -10.34
C GLU A 182 4.89 -2.38 -9.65
N HIS A 183 5.99 -3.13 -9.84
CA HIS A 183 7.26 -2.88 -9.17
C HIS A 183 8.39 -2.77 -10.20
N ASN A 184 9.29 -1.83 -9.97
CA ASN A 184 10.54 -1.69 -10.70
C ASN A 184 11.67 -2.19 -9.80
N ARG A 185 12.82 -2.59 -10.38
CA ARG A 185 13.94 -3.06 -9.56
C ARG A 185 15.25 -2.37 -9.90
N TRP A 186 16.04 -2.06 -8.88
CA TRP A 186 17.46 -1.75 -9.07
C TRP A 186 18.24 -3.00 -9.52
N TYR A 187 19.34 -2.78 -10.24
CA TYR A 187 20.27 -3.86 -10.57
C TYR A 187 21.13 -4.22 -9.34
N VAL A 188 21.04 -5.48 -8.88
CA VAL A 188 21.85 -6.02 -7.78
C VAL A 188 22.88 -7.01 -8.32
N SER A 189 24.17 -6.67 -8.20
CA SER A 189 25.27 -7.56 -8.59
C SER A 189 25.35 -8.76 -7.65
N GLY A 190 25.54 -9.97 -8.20
CA GLY A 190 25.63 -11.23 -7.44
C GLY A 190 24.29 -11.87 -7.06
N GLY A 191 23.20 -11.09 -7.01
CA GLY A 191 21.84 -11.57 -6.72
C GLY A 191 21.54 -11.77 -5.22
N SER A 192 20.24 -11.71 -4.89
CA SER A 192 19.57 -12.08 -3.61
C SER A 192 20.21 -11.70 -2.26
N GLY A 193 21.16 -10.76 -2.23
CA GLY A 193 21.84 -10.29 -1.02
C GLY A 193 21.37 -8.92 -0.51
N GLY A 194 20.14 -8.52 -0.85
CA GLY A 194 19.61 -7.19 -0.58
C GLY A 194 20.16 -6.10 -1.50
N LEU A 195 19.58 -4.91 -1.41
CA LEU A 195 19.96 -3.73 -2.20
C LEU A 195 20.76 -2.74 -1.35
N THR A 196 22.06 -2.58 -1.62
CA THR A 196 22.81 -1.42 -1.10
C THR A 196 22.65 -0.23 -2.05
N LEU A 197 22.05 0.87 -1.59
CA LEU A 197 21.73 2.04 -2.42
C LEU A 197 22.25 3.34 -1.80
N PRO A 198 23.02 4.18 -2.54
CA PRO A 198 23.32 5.55 -2.12
C PRO A 198 22.06 6.42 -2.15
N VAL A 199 21.78 7.10 -1.04
CA VAL A 199 20.72 8.11 -0.93
C VAL A 199 21.39 9.47 -0.81
N LEU A 200 21.24 10.30 -1.84
CA LEU A 200 21.88 11.61 -1.93
C LEU A 200 20.95 12.67 -1.33
N ASN A 201 21.32 13.19 -0.17
CA ASN A 201 20.61 14.26 0.51
C ASN A 201 20.94 15.59 -0.19
N ASN A 202 19.99 16.08 -0.99
CA ASN A 202 20.01 17.37 -1.69
C ASN A 202 18.86 18.26 -1.19
N LEU A 203 18.55 18.17 0.11
CA LEU A 203 17.60 19.05 0.77
C LEU A 203 18.21 20.44 0.97
N VAL A 204 17.35 21.45 1.10
CA VAL A 204 17.77 22.83 1.39
C VAL A 204 18.42 22.89 2.78
N ASP A 205 19.61 23.50 2.86
CA ASP A 205 20.33 23.69 4.13
C ASP A 205 19.44 24.36 5.20
N GLY A 206 19.33 23.73 6.36
CA GLY A 206 18.52 24.24 7.49
C GLY A 206 17.01 24.00 7.36
N SER A 207 16.55 23.25 6.34
CA SER A 207 15.16 22.77 6.28
C SER A 207 14.89 21.67 7.31
N ASP A 208 13.62 21.56 7.73
CA ASP A 208 13.14 20.48 8.62
C ASP A 208 13.06 19.11 7.91
N TRP A 209 13.19 19.10 6.58
CA TRP A 209 13.20 17.89 5.76
C TRP A 209 14.27 16.88 6.14
N THR A 210 15.41 17.33 6.67
CA THR A 210 16.53 16.46 7.07
C THR A 210 16.07 15.39 8.08
N SER A 211 15.28 15.76 9.09
CA SER A 211 14.80 14.80 10.09
C SER A 211 13.80 13.79 9.55
N TYR A 212 12.98 14.18 8.57
CA TYR A 212 12.06 13.25 7.91
C TYR A 212 12.83 12.28 7.00
N LEU A 213 13.84 12.77 6.27
CA LEU A 213 14.71 11.92 5.44
C LEU A 213 15.48 10.90 6.28
N GLU A 214 16.12 11.33 7.36
CA GLU A 214 16.86 10.43 8.26
C GLU A 214 15.94 9.39 8.91
N GLY A 215 14.74 9.82 9.35
CA GLY A 215 13.71 8.93 9.88
C GLY A 215 13.26 7.90 8.85
N SER A 216 12.68 8.33 7.73
CA SER A 216 12.18 7.42 6.69
C SER A 216 13.26 6.53 6.08
N VAL A 217 14.52 6.98 5.97
CA VAL A 217 15.63 6.10 5.58
C VAL A 217 15.85 5.02 6.64
N SER A 218 15.93 5.37 7.92
CA SER A 218 16.06 4.38 9.01
C SER A 218 14.86 3.42 9.07
N ASP A 219 13.65 3.89 8.76
CA ASP A 219 12.45 3.07 8.76
C ASP A 219 12.49 2.02 7.64
N TRP A 220 12.93 2.41 6.43
CA TRP A 220 13.14 1.49 5.31
C TRP A 220 14.32 0.53 5.54
N ASP A 221 15.39 0.99 6.19
CA ASP A 221 16.64 0.23 6.45
C ASP A 221 16.54 -0.77 7.60
N SER A 222 15.51 -0.66 8.45
CA SER A 222 15.30 -1.54 9.62
C SER A 222 14.20 -2.59 9.41
N GLY A 223 13.89 -2.87 8.14
CA GLY A 223 12.84 -3.80 7.72
C GLY A 223 12.98 -5.23 8.25
N THR A 224 11.86 -5.93 8.30
CA THR A 224 11.82 -7.38 8.51
C THR A 224 10.82 -7.97 7.51
N PRO A 225 11.27 -8.69 6.47
CA PRO A 225 12.67 -9.03 6.16
C PRO A 225 13.59 -7.82 5.87
N ASP A 226 14.86 -7.94 6.24
CA ASP A 226 15.90 -6.94 5.94
C ASP A 226 16.39 -7.15 4.49
N ALA A 227 15.99 -6.24 3.60
CA ALA A 227 16.19 -6.36 2.15
C ALA A 227 16.97 -5.18 1.52
N VAL A 228 17.28 -4.12 2.28
CA VAL A 228 17.94 -2.90 1.77
C VAL A 228 19.03 -2.41 2.72
N THR A 229 19.98 -1.64 2.19
CA THR A 229 21.03 -0.97 2.96
C THR A 229 21.26 0.43 2.38
N LEU A 230 20.65 1.43 2.98
CA LEU A 230 20.56 2.80 2.48
C LEU A 230 21.70 3.66 3.04
N ARG A 231 22.51 4.22 2.14
CA ARG A 231 23.70 5.00 2.51
C ARG A 231 23.49 6.47 2.22
N VAL A 232 23.03 7.21 3.22
CA VAL A 232 22.86 8.67 3.12
C VAL A 232 24.22 9.35 2.88
N ARG A 233 24.26 10.25 1.90
CA ARG A 233 25.39 11.15 1.64
C ARG A 233 24.86 12.57 1.45
N THR A 234 25.29 13.49 2.30
CA THR A 234 25.09 14.93 2.08
C THR A 234 25.92 15.40 0.90
N MET A 235 25.39 16.32 0.11
CA MET A 235 26.05 16.91 -1.06
C MET A 235 25.74 18.41 -1.15
N ASP A 236 26.51 19.15 -1.95
CA ASP A 236 26.25 20.57 -2.23
C ASP A 236 24.85 20.73 -2.86
N TYR A 237 24.07 21.68 -2.36
CA TYR A 237 22.69 21.90 -2.80
C TYR A 237 22.61 22.26 -4.30
N ASP A 238 21.94 21.39 -5.05
CA ASP A 238 21.67 21.52 -6.47
C ASP A 238 20.19 21.87 -6.70
N PRO A 239 19.84 23.14 -7.03
CA PRO A 239 18.45 23.59 -7.13
C PRO A 239 17.68 22.92 -8.27
N ASP A 240 18.38 22.45 -9.30
CA ASP A 240 17.78 21.73 -10.42
C ASP A 240 17.45 20.27 -10.07
N CYS A 241 17.89 19.75 -8.92
CA CYS A 241 17.71 18.35 -8.51
C CYS A 241 18.13 17.33 -9.60
N ARG A 242 19.28 17.57 -10.25
CA ARG A 242 19.80 16.73 -11.34
C ARG A 242 20.11 15.31 -10.86
N ALA A 243 19.67 14.35 -11.66
CA ALA A 243 19.84 12.92 -11.40
C ALA A 243 21.31 12.48 -11.37
N VAL A 244 21.58 11.42 -10.60
CA VAL A 244 22.92 10.85 -10.44
C VAL A 244 22.80 9.34 -10.63
N ARG A 245 23.55 8.80 -11.59
CA ARG A 245 23.49 7.38 -11.96
C ARG A 245 23.85 6.49 -10.77
N MET A 246 23.11 5.39 -10.61
CA MET A 246 23.20 4.42 -9.50
C MET A 246 22.93 5.01 -8.11
N ALA A 247 22.11 6.06 -8.01
CA ALA A 247 21.70 6.64 -6.74
C ALA A 247 20.22 7.09 -6.75
N MET A 248 19.63 7.14 -5.56
CA MET A 248 18.43 7.92 -5.30
C MET A 248 18.86 9.32 -4.84
N LYS A 249 18.30 10.39 -5.40
CA LYS A 249 18.51 11.75 -4.93
C LYS A 249 17.21 12.32 -4.38
N VAL A 250 17.29 12.94 -3.20
CA VAL A 250 16.14 13.46 -2.47
C VAL A 250 16.26 14.98 -2.37
N CYS A 251 15.22 15.69 -2.80
CA CYS A 251 15.22 17.14 -2.95
C CYS A 251 13.92 17.76 -2.41
N ASN A 252 14.00 18.94 -1.80
CA ASN A 252 12.82 19.78 -1.55
C ASN A 252 12.96 21.12 -2.26
N GLY A 253 11.82 21.75 -2.52
CA GLY A 253 11.74 23.12 -3.03
C GLY A 253 10.30 23.53 -3.32
N ASP A 254 10.09 24.83 -3.53
CA ASP A 254 8.84 25.36 -4.08
C ASP A 254 8.82 25.10 -5.59
N TYR A 255 8.10 24.05 -6.01
CA TYR A 255 7.85 23.74 -7.43
C TYR A 255 6.58 24.43 -7.96
N GLY A 256 5.91 25.24 -7.13
CA GLY A 256 4.68 25.95 -7.45
C GLY A 256 3.41 25.08 -7.37
N PRO A 257 2.26 25.63 -7.83
CA PRO A 257 0.97 24.94 -7.83
C PRO A 257 0.89 23.88 -8.94
N THR A 258 1.58 22.76 -8.74
CA THR A 258 1.68 21.63 -9.67
C THR A 258 0.61 20.55 -9.48
N ASP A 259 -0.28 20.75 -8.51
CA ASP A 259 -1.26 19.79 -7.99
C ASP A 259 -0.64 18.47 -7.47
N TRP A 260 0.65 18.47 -7.13
CA TRP A 260 1.33 17.39 -6.40
C TRP A 260 2.14 17.85 -5.19
N ARG A 261 2.08 17.04 -4.12
CA ARG A 261 2.80 17.22 -2.85
C ARG A 261 4.16 16.53 -2.89
N GLY A 262 4.18 15.29 -3.38
CA GLY A 262 5.39 14.50 -3.60
C GLY A 262 5.39 13.90 -5.00
N VAL A 263 6.59 13.57 -5.48
CA VAL A 263 6.77 12.82 -6.72
C VAL A 263 8.10 12.05 -6.69
N ASN A 264 8.08 10.82 -7.17
CA ASN A 264 9.27 10.08 -7.52
C ASN A 264 9.34 9.90 -9.05
N GLN A 265 10.52 10.15 -9.61
CA GLN A 265 10.82 9.87 -11.01
C GLN A 265 11.98 8.89 -11.09
N VAL A 266 11.73 7.69 -11.61
CA VAL A 266 12.76 6.70 -11.93
C VAL A 266 13.08 6.73 -13.42
N LEU A 267 14.36 6.75 -13.76
CA LEU A 267 14.83 6.42 -15.11
C LEU A 267 15.21 4.95 -15.12
N LEU A 268 14.59 4.22 -16.03
CA LEU A 268 14.84 2.81 -16.28
C LEU A 268 15.77 2.63 -17.48
N GLN A 269 16.57 1.57 -17.45
CA GLN A 269 17.29 1.02 -18.60
C GLN A 269 17.07 -0.49 -18.60
N ASP A 270 16.44 -1.01 -19.65
CA ASP A 270 16.10 -2.45 -19.80
C ASP A 270 15.34 -3.00 -18.58
N ASP A 271 14.31 -2.25 -18.14
CA ASP A 271 13.47 -2.47 -16.95
C ASP A 271 14.15 -2.36 -15.57
N TYR A 272 15.46 -2.04 -15.51
CA TYR A 272 16.18 -1.76 -14.26
C TYR A 272 16.24 -0.27 -13.95
N ILE A 273 16.00 0.10 -12.68
CA ILE A 273 16.23 1.46 -12.19
C ILE A 273 17.73 1.77 -12.24
N ILE A 274 18.08 2.89 -12.89
CA ILE A 274 19.45 3.40 -12.97
C ILE A 274 19.63 4.77 -12.30
N THR A 275 18.55 5.46 -11.94
CA THR A 275 18.53 6.63 -11.04
C THR A 275 17.08 6.87 -10.57
N SER A 276 16.92 7.42 -9.37
CA SER A 276 15.63 7.89 -8.83
C SER A 276 15.76 9.33 -8.32
N LEU A 277 14.73 10.14 -8.56
CA LEU A 277 14.58 11.48 -7.98
C LEU A 277 13.30 11.52 -7.14
N ALA A 278 13.43 11.65 -5.83
CA ALA A 278 12.33 11.98 -4.93
C ALA A 278 12.29 13.51 -4.71
N LYS A 279 11.16 14.15 -5.02
CA LYS A 279 10.99 15.61 -4.91
C LYS A 279 9.80 15.94 -4.02
N MET A 280 10.02 16.79 -3.01
CA MET A 280 9.01 17.23 -2.05
C MET A 280 8.62 18.68 -2.33
N ASN A 281 7.34 18.95 -2.57
CA ASN A 281 6.88 20.29 -2.95
C ASN A 281 6.52 21.15 -1.74
N ASP A 282 7.43 22.05 -1.38
CA ASP A 282 7.25 23.00 -0.30
C ASP A 282 6.04 23.92 -0.54
N TYR A 283 5.64 24.18 -1.78
CA TYR A 283 4.42 24.95 -2.10
C TYR A 283 3.16 24.42 -1.40
N TYR A 284 3.05 23.09 -1.26
CA TYR A 284 1.92 22.42 -0.61
C TYR A 284 2.25 21.88 0.78
N LEU A 285 3.54 21.70 1.10
CA LEU A 285 4.00 21.03 2.31
C LEU A 285 4.58 21.98 3.38
N GLU A 286 4.97 23.20 3.02
CA GLU A 286 5.33 24.23 3.99
C GLU A 286 4.14 24.56 4.90
N GLY A 287 4.37 24.59 6.22
CA GLY A 287 3.31 24.80 7.21
C GLY A 287 2.32 23.65 7.40
N THR A 288 2.46 22.52 6.68
CA THR A 288 1.68 21.31 6.95
C THR A 288 2.13 20.62 8.24
N ASN A 289 1.35 19.63 8.70
CA ASN A 289 1.68 18.89 9.91
C ASN A 289 2.82 17.87 9.67
N ALA A 290 3.54 17.51 10.74
CA ALA A 290 4.68 16.59 10.66
C ALA A 290 4.31 15.19 10.12
N ALA A 291 3.07 14.73 10.35
CA ALA A 291 2.58 13.47 9.83
C ALA A 291 2.50 13.47 8.30
N GLN A 292 2.07 14.58 7.69
CA GLN A 292 2.05 14.73 6.23
C GLN A 292 3.45 14.73 5.63
N LYS A 293 4.42 15.43 6.25
CA LYS A 293 5.81 15.46 5.77
C LYS A 293 6.47 14.08 5.87
N GLN A 294 6.36 13.41 7.01
CA GLN A 294 6.86 12.04 7.19
C GLN A 294 6.23 11.05 6.20
N TYR A 295 4.90 11.08 6.04
CA TYR A 295 4.19 10.24 5.08
C TYR A 295 4.72 10.45 3.66
N THR A 296 4.78 11.70 3.18
CA THR A 296 5.26 11.99 1.83
C THR A 296 6.73 11.60 1.65
N MET A 297 7.61 11.84 2.64
CA MET A 297 8.99 11.36 2.58
C MET A 297 9.06 9.84 2.44
N CYS A 298 8.39 9.09 3.31
CA CYS A 298 8.37 7.63 3.30
C CYS A 298 7.84 7.07 1.96
N HIS A 299 6.75 7.65 1.45
CA HIS A 299 6.09 7.29 0.19
C HIS A 299 7.02 7.46 -1.02
N GLU A 300 7.62 8.66 -1.19
CA GLU A 300 8.50 8.92 -2.33
C GLU A 300 9.82 8.13 -2.24
N LEU A 301 10.33 7.85 -1.03
CA LEU A 301 11.47 6.93 -0.88
C LEU A 301 11.10 5.51 -1.29
N GLY A 302 9.92 5.00 -0.92
CA GLY A 302 9.46 3.66 -1.30
C GLY A 302 9.35 3.47 -2.82
N HIS A 303 8.83 4.47 -3.53
CA HIS A 303 8.90 4.51 -4.99
C HIS A 303 10.33 4.51 -5.53
N GLY A 304 11.24 5.21 -4.86
CA GLY A 304 12.66 5.20 -5.19
C GLY A 304 13.34 3.85 -4.97
N LEU A 305 12.84 3.02 -4.04
CA LEU A 305 13.22 1.61 -3.88
C LEU A 305 12.57 0.69 -4.93
N GLY A 306 11.67 1.24 -5.77
CA GLY A 306 10.99 0.54 -6.85
C GLY A 306 9.60 0.02 -6.51
N LEU A 307 9.09 0.30 -5.31
CA LEU A 307 7.76 -0.14 -4.88
C LEU A 307 6.65 0.64 -5.62
N GLY A 308 5.57 -0.09 -5.93
CA GLY A 308 4.27 0.48 -6.28
C GLY A 308 3.44 0.70 -5.02
N HIS A 309 2.16 0.99 -5.20
CA HIS A 309 1.24 1.15 -4.08
C HIS A 309 0.77 -0.18 -3.49
N SER A 310 0.50 -0.15 -2.19
CA SER A 310 -0.17 -1.24 -1.47
C SER A 310 -1.68 -1.23 -1.75
N ASP A 311 -2.29 -0.05 -1.78
CA ASP A 311 -3.66 0.18 -2.22
C ASP A 311 -3.79 1.59 -2.83
N GLU A 312 -4.75 1.77 -3.73
CA GLU A 312 -5.00 3.03 -4.43
C GLU A 312 -6.35 3.72 -4.06
N ASN A 313 -7.00 3.36 -2.94
CA ASN A 313 -8.34 3.80 -2.56
C ASN A 313 -8.45 4.47 -1.16
N PHE A 314 -8.07 5.75 -1.12
CA PHE A 314 -8.28 6.78 -0.08
C PHE A 314 -9.57 6.81 0.78
N ASN A 315 -10.58 5.99 0.50
CA ASN A 315 -11.87 5.95 1.21
C ASN A 315 -12.13 4.59 1.90
N ASN A 316 -11.20 3.64 1.81
CA ASN A 316 -11.23 2.40 2.58
C ASN A 316 -10.64 2.64 3.99
N LEU A 317 -10.22 1.56 4.66
CA LEU A 317 -9.48 1.63 5.91
C LEU A 317 -7.98 1.59 5.59
N ASP A 318 -7.24 2.54 6.15
CA ASP A 318 -5.77 2.60 6.03
C ASP A 318 -5.12 1.25 6.34
N MET A 319 -4.25 0.79 5.44
CA MET A 319 -3.44 -0.43 5.57
C MET A 319 -2.24 -0.26 6.53
N GLY A 320 -2.08 0.91 7.15
CA GLY A 320 -1.04 1.17 8.14
C GLY A 320 0.38 1.26 7.58
N ASN A 321 0.55 1.58 6.30
CA ASN A 321 1.86 1.68 5.65
C ASN A 321 1.95 2.87 4.68
N CYS A 322 3.15 3.43 4.50
CA CYS A 322 3.31 4.67 3.73
C CYS A 322 3.15 4.52 2.21
N MET A 323 3.12 3.29 1.69
CA MET A 323 2.77 3.00 0.28
C MET A 323 1.26 2.83 0.07
N ASP A 324 0.45 2.99 1.12
CA ASP A 324 -1.01 3.06 1.07
C ASP A 324 -1.50 4.52 1.03
N TYR A 325 -2.48 4.75 0.17
CA TYR A 325 -3.09 6.03 -0.14
C TYR A 325 -4.10 6.47 0.93
N THR A 326 -3.76 7.50 1.70
CA THR A 326 -4.58 7.91 2.85
C THR A 326 -4.94 9.39 2.90
N ASN A 327 -6.15 9.69 3.41
CA ASN A 327 -6.55 11.03 3.87
C ASN A 327 -6.15 11.29 5.33
N THR A 328 -5.55 10.30 5.99
CA THR A 328 -5.17 10.26 7.39
C THR A 328 -3.69 9.86 7.56
N PRO A 329 -2.73 10.69 7.07
CA PRO A 329 -1.29 10.40 7.06
C PRO A 329 -0.71 9.86 8.39
N GLN A 330 -1.26 10.30 9.53
CA GLN A 330 -0.85 9.85 10.86
C GLN A 330 -0.97 8.34 11.11
N ASN A 331 -1.72 7.62 10.29
CA ASN A 331 -1.86 6.17 10.36
C ASN A 331 -0.83 5.42 9.47
N ASN A 332 -0.28 6.08 8.44
CA ASN A 332 0.57 5.49 7.40
C ASN A 332 2.01 6.07 7.40
N LEU A 333 2.55 6.42 8.57
CA LEU A 333 3.83 7.15 8.68
C LEU A 333 5.09 6.34 8.31
N LEU A 334 4.97 5.01 8.23
CA LEU A 334 6.07 4.05 8.21
C LEU A 334 5.85 3.03 7.09
N PRO A 335 6.89 2.36 6.58
CA PRO A 335 6.74 1.15 5.77
C PRO A 335 6.09 0.02 6.59
N GLY A 336 5.31 -0.83 5.93
CA GLY A 336 4.64 -1.99 6.55
C GLY A 336 5.27 -3.33 6.17
N GLU A 337 4.87 -4.39 6.87
CA GLU A 337 5.32 -5.78 6.63
C GLU A 337 5.17 -6.18 5.14
N TYR A 338 4.04 -5.84 4.52
CA TYR A 338 3.81 -6.07 3.09
C TYR A 338 4.90 -5.45 2.20
N ASN A 339 5.36 -4.23 2.50
CA ASN A 339 6.39 -3.56 1.71
C ASN A 339 7.75 -4.27 1.85
N PHE A 340 8.10 -4.73 3.05
CA PHE A 340 9.34 -5.47 3.27
C PHE A 340 9.34 -6.85 2.59
N LEU A 341 8.19 -7.53 2.52
CA LEU A 341 8.05 -8.77 1.77
C LEU A 341 8.27 -8.56 0.26
N ILE A 342 7.73 -7.48 -0.31
CA ILE A 342 8.01 -7.12 -1.72
C ILE A 342 9.49 -6.75 -1.92
N LEU A 343 10.11 -6.01 -1.00
CA LEU A 343 11.55 -5.71 -1.10
C LEU A 343 12.42 -6.99 -1.04
N GLU A 344 12.05 -7.99 -0.23
CA GLU A 344 12.71 -9.30 -0.23
C GLU A 344 12.51 -10.05 -1.56
N GLU A 345 11.33 -9.97 -2.20
CA GLU A 345 11.12 -10.54 -3.53
C GLU A 345 11.99 -9.83 -4.61
N LEU A 346 12.11 -8.50 -4.52
CA LEU A 346 12.89 -7.70 -5.48
C LEU A 346 14.41 -7.85 -5.30
N TYR A 347 14.90 -8.00 -4.07
CA TYR A 347 16.33 -7.86 -3.75
C TYR A 347 16.94 -9.03 -2.96
N GLY A 348 16.12 -9.91 -2.39
CA GLY A 348 16.54 -10.88 -1.38
C GLY A 348 16.87 -10.22 -0.05
N ASN A 349 17.56 -10.95 0.82
CA ASN A 349 17.80 -10.55 2.20
C ASN A 349 19.26 -10.17 2.43
N VAL A 350 19.54 -9.02 3.07
CA VAL A 350 20.89 -8.53 3.36
C VAL A 350 21.69 -9.52 4.21
N ASN A 351 21.00 -10.22 5.12
CA ASN A 351 21.57 -11.22 6.02
C ASN A 351 21.30 -12.67 5.56
N GLY A 352 20.76 -12.87 4.35
CA GLY A 352 20.66 -14.18 3.73
C GLY A 352 22.06 -14.79 3.59
N ASN A 353 22.26 -16.02 4.08
CA ASN A 353 23.56 -16.70 4.16
C ASN A 353 24.24 -16.87 2.78
N ASN A 354 24.88 -15.81 2.30
CA ASN A 354 25.76 -15.80 1.15
C ASN A 354 27.07 -16.50 1.54
N ASN A 355 27.05 -17.83 1.44
CA ASN A 355 28.19 -18.69 1.69
C ASN A 355 29.21 -18.56 0.53
N GLY A 356 29.85 -17.39 0.45
CA GLY A 356 30.89 -17.05 -0.52
C GLY A 356 30.52 -15.96 -1.54
N SER A 357 30.41 -14.70 -1.11
CA SER A 357 30.94 -13.57 -1.89
C SER A 357 31.24 -12.37 -0.99
N SER A 358 32.39 -11.73 -1.20
CA SER A 358 32.82 -10.57 -0.41
C SER A 358 31.99 -9.33 -0.77
N SER A 359 31.68 -8.51 0.24
CA SER A 359 31.03 -7.21 0.04
C SER A 359 31.97 -6.26 -0.72
N VAL A 360 31.60 -5.92 -1.95
CA VAL A 360 32.32 -4.94 -2.78
C VAL A 360 31.81 -3.55 -2.45
N SER A 361 32.72 -2.62 -2.14
CA SER A 361 32.38 -1.25 -1.78
C SER A 361 31.80 -0.46 -2.96
N ALA A 362 30.86 0.45 -2.68
CA ALA A 362 30.16 1.27 -3.67
C ALA A 362 31.06 2.21 -4.53
N GLU A 363 32.36 2.25 -4.27
CA GLU A 363 33.35 2.96 -5.08
C GLU A 363 33.84 2.11 -6.29
N GLU A 364 33.73 0.78 -6.23
CA GLU A 364 34.10 -0.13 -7.34
C GLU A 364 33.02 -0.26 -8.42
N MET A 365 31.75 -0.01 -8.09
CA MET A 365 30.64 0.00 -9.06
C MET A 365 30.77 1.09 -10.15
N MET A 366 31.67 2.06 -9.99
CA MET A 366 32.03 3.03 -11.02
C MET A 366 33.09 2.53 -12.02
N SER A 367 33.71 1.35 -11.81
CA SER A 367 34.91 0.94 -12.55
C SER A 367 34.79 -0.32 -13.42
N GLU A 368 33.85 -1.24 -13.17
CA GLU A 368 33.78 -2.52 -13.91
C GLU A 368 32.52 -2.69 -14.78
N VAL A 369 32.60 -2.16 -16.00
CA VAL A 369 31.81 -2.67 -17.14
C VAL A 369 32.61 -3.81 -17.79
N PRO A 370 32.02 -4.98 -18.11
CA PRO A 370 32.75 -6.11 -18.68
C PRO A 370 33.55 -5.74 -19.94
N SER A 371 34.87 -5.91 -19.86
CA SER A 371 35.80 -5.44 -20.90
C SER A 371 35.79 -6.31 -22.16
N GLY A 372 34.81 -6.09 -23.04
CA GLY A 372 34.81 -6.52 -24.43
C GLY A 372 35.07 -5.35 -25.39
N ASN A 373 36.34 -5.01 -25.67
CA ASN A 373 36.75 -3.99 -26.64
C ASN A 373 36.01 -2.62 -26.52
N GLY A 374 35.79 -2.14 -25.29
CA GLY A 374 34.76 -1.12 -24.99
C GLY A 374 35.14 0.37 -24.94
N ARG A 375 36.35 0.80 -25.34
CA ARG A 375 36.80 2.22 -25.16
C ARG A 375 35.97 3.28 -25.91
N ARG A 376 35.06 2.87 -26.79
CA ARG A 376 34.10 3.75 -27.49
C ARG A 376 32.66 3.61 -27.00
N ALA A 377 32.36 2.60 -26.17
CA ALA A 377 31.02 2.29 -25.66
C ALA A 377 30.79 2.86 -24.25
N ALA A 378 31.81 2.87 -23.38
CA ALA A 378 31.69 3.48 -22.05
C ALA A 378 31.48 5.00 -22.10
N ALA A 379 31.98 5.68 -23.15
CA ALA A 379 31.69 7.08 -23.40
C ALA A 379 30.23 7.29 -23.83
N SER A 380 29.71 6.47 -24.76
CA SER A 380 28.31 6.61 -25.19
C SER A 380 27.35 6.35 -24.04
N SER A 381 27.60 5.37 -23.17
CA SER A 381 26.70 5.09 -22.04
C SER A 381 26.59 6.23 -21.02
N VAL A 382 27.62 7.07 -20.89
CA VAL A 382 27.57 8.28 -20.04
C VAL A 382 26.85 9.41 -20.77
N ASP A 383 27.19 9.66 -22.04
CA ASP A 383 26.52 10.68 -22.86
C ASP A 383 25.01 10.37 -23.04
N GLU A 384 24.64 9.09 -23.18
CA GLU A 384 23.26 8.60 -23.23
C GLU A 384 22.54 8.77 -21.89
N PHE A 385 23.20 8.45 -20.76
CA PHE A 385 22.63 8.70 -19.43
C PHE A 385 22.31 10.19 -19.25
N GLU A 386 23.25 11.09 -19.48
CA GLU A 386 23.03 12.54 -19.33
C GLU A 386 21.93 13.05 -20.28
N THR A 387 21.90 12.54 -21.52
CA THR A 387 20.86 12.87 -22.50
C THR A 387 19.45 12.49 -22.02
N TYR A 388 19.29 11.31 -21.42
CA TYR A 388 17.98 10.85 -20.95
C TYR A 388 17.63 11.38 -19.55
N ALA A 389 18.62 11.56 -18.67
CA ALA A 389 18.46 12.16 -17.35
C ALA A 389 17.97 13.62 -17.43
N ALA A 390 18.34 14.36 -18.48
CA ALA A 390 17.82 15.71 -18.71
C ALA A 390 16.27 15.77 -18.79
N TYR A 391 15.60 14.71 -19.26
CA TYR A 391 14.13 14.64 -19.29
C TYR A 391 13.48 14.50 -17.89
N LEU A 392 14.25 14.22 -16.84
CA LEU A 392 13.78 14.25 -15.44
C LEU A 392 13.70 15.69 -14.88
N LEU A 393 14.19 16.67 -15.63
CA LEU A 393 14.06 18.10 -15.35
C LEU A 393 12.84 18.73 -16.06
N ASP A 394 12.23 18.01 -17.01
CA ASP A 394 11.01 18.47 -17.67
C ASP A 394 9.90 18.67 -16.61
N PRO A 395 9.10 19.75 -16.69
CA PRO A 395 7.94 19.91 -15.83
C PRO A 395 7.02 18.68 -15.84
N ILE A 396 6.64 18.27 -14.64
CA ILE A 396 5.63 17.24 -14.41
C ILE A 396 4.28 17.88 -14.76
N VAL A 397 3.68 17.39 -15.85
CA VAL A 397 2.39 17.87 -16.35
C VAL A 397 1.40 16.75 -16.12
N LEU A 398 0.43 16.98 -15.24
CA LEU A 398 -0.64 16.01 -14.97
C LEU A 398 -1.52 15.81 -16.20
N SER A 399 -1.96 14.57 -16.42
CA SER A 399 -2.88 14.24 -17.51
C SER A 399 -4.25 14.85 -17.27
N THR A 400 -4.57 15.94 -17.96
CA THR A 400 -5.94 16.44 -18.05
C THR A 400 -6.66 15.72 -19.19
N ASN A 401 -7.61 14.84 -18.84
CA ASN A 401 -8.52 14.16 -19.78
C ASN A 401 -7.88 13.20 -20.79
N GLY A 402 -6.67 12.69 -20.54
CA GLY A 402 -6.08 11.62 -21.36
C GLY A 402 -5.42 12.08 -22.67
N GLU A 403 -5.42 13.39 -22.98
CA GLU A 403 -4.54 13.94 -24.02
C GLU A 403 -3.10 14.05 -23.49
N VAL A 404 -2.47 12.89 -23.35
CA VAL A 404 -1.04 12.79 -23.11
C VAL A 404 -0.33 12.79 -24.47
N GLY A 405 0.59 13.72 -24.70
CA GLY A 405 1.27 13.86 -25.99
C GLY A 405 2.10 12.62 -26.35
N GLU A 406 2.34 12.39 -27.66
CA GLU A 406 2.76 11.12 -28.31
C GLU A 406 3.90 10.30 -27.65
N SER A 407 4.70 10.88 -26.73
CA SER A 407 5.81 10.22 -26.03
C SER A 407 5.50 9.77 -24.59
N ARG A 408 4.47 10.32 -23.94
CA ARG A 408 4.04 9.96 -22.57
C ARG A 408 2.75 9.13 -22.62
N ARG A 409 2.60 8.19 -21.70
CA ARG A 409 1.40 7.36 -21.47
C ARG A 409 1.04 7.46 -19.99
N SER A 410 -0.22 7.74 -19.68
CA SER A 410 -0.73 7.54 -18.32
C SER A 410 -0.91 6.04 -18.08
N LEU A 411 -0.31 5.52 -17.01
CA LEU A 411 -0.44 4.12 -16.59
C LEU A 411 -1.67 3.94 -15.70
N SER A 412 -1.82 4.83 -14.71
CA SER A 412 -2.96 4.94 -13.80
C SER A 412 -3.19 6.42 -13.45
N LYS A 413 -4.41 6.74 -13.02
CA LYS A 413 -4.75 8.02 -12.41
C LYS A 413 -5.92 7.85 -11.44
N THR A 414 -5.72 8.24 -10.20
CA THR A 414 -6.79 8.34 -9.19
C THR A 414 -7.15 9.81 -8.95
N LYS A 415 -7.90 10.12 -7.89
CA LYS A 415 -8.19 11.51 -7.48
C LYS A 415 -6.97 12.23 -6.91
N THR A 416 -5.99 11.46 -6.47
CA THR A 416 -5.06 11.85 -5.41
C THR A 416 -3.66 11.28 -5.68
N ALA A 417 -3.48 10.62 -6.82
CA ALA A 417 -2.19 10.22 -7.37
C ALA A 417 -2.29 9.97 -8.89
N GLU A 418 -1.15 9.98 -9.57
CA GLU A 418 -1.05 9.68 -11.01
C GLU A 418 0.27 8.99 -11.36
N HIS A 419 0.20 7.99 -12.25
CA HIS A 419 1.37 7.32 -12.80
C HIS A 419 1.52 7.61 -14.29
N GLN A 420 2.73 8.00 -14.69
CA GLN A 420 3.09 8.27 -16.08
C GLN A 420 4.33 7.45 -16.48
N GLU A 421 4.30 6.91 -17.70
CA GLU A 421 5.47 6.33 -18.36
C GLU A 421 5.82 7.13 -19.62
N ARG A 422 7.10 7.36 -19.85
CA ARG A 422 7.63 7.98 -21.06
C ARG A 422 8.68 7.07 -21.67
N ILE A 423 8.43 6.57 -22.87
CA ILE A 423 9.43 5.77 -23.60
C ILE A 423 10.39 6.73 -24.32
N LEU A 424 11.69 6.54 -24.11
CA LEU A 424 12.75 7.40 -24.64
C LEU A 424 13.58 6.73 -25.76
N GLY A 425 13.47 5.41 -25.91
CA GLY A 425 14.22 4.60 -26.87
C GLY A 425 15.47 3.97 -26.27
N ASN A 426 16.15 3.11 -27.02
CA ASN A 426 17.39 2.42 -26.60
C ASN A 426 17.30 1.68 -25.25
N GLY A 427 16.13 1.13 -24.90
CA GLY A 427 15.88 0.48 -23.61
C GLY A 427 15.54 1.45 -22.46
N TYR A 428 15.57 2.76 -22.68
CA TYR A 428 15.25 3.77 -21.67
C TYR A 428 13.77 4.13 -21.63
N SER A 429 13.25 4.24 -20.42
CA SER A 429 11.96 4.86 -20.11
C SER A 429 12.03 5.63 -18.79
N ILE A 430 11.17 6.63 -18.62
CA ILE A 430 10.95 7.28 -17.33
C ILE A 430 9.60 6.79 -16.80
N ARG A 431 9.56 6.35 -15.54
CA ARG A 431 8.31 6.24 -14.79
C ARG A 431 8.25 7.34 -13.74
N THR A 432 7.06 7.90 -13.55
CA THR A 432 6.80 9.01 -12.64
C THR A 432 5.56 8.66 -11.83
N SER A 433 5.73 8.55 -10.52
CA SER A 433 4.69 8.27 -9.54
C SER A 433 4.46 9.54 -8.73
N ILE A 434 3.24 10.03 -8.72
CA ILE A 434 2.90 11.38 -8.27
C ILE A 434 1.88 11.28 -7.13
N LEU A 435 2.17 11.87 -5.98
CA LEU A 435 1.21 12.07 -4.89
C LEU A 435 0.53 13.43 -5.05
N LEU A 436 -0.76 13.44 -5.45
CA LEU A 436 -1.51 14.67 -5.71
C LEU A 436 -1.97 15.37 -4.41
N VAL A 437 -2.56 16.56 -4.57
CA VAL A 437 -2.90 17.50 -3.48
C VAL A 437 -4.25 17.23 -2.82
#